data_AF-A0A4U9WMW0-F1
#
_entry.id   AF-A0A4U9WMW0-F1
#
_cell.length_a   1.000
_cell.length_b   1.000
_cell.length_c   1.000
_cell.angle_alpha   90.00
_cell.angle_beta   90.00
_cell.angle_gamma   90.00
#
_symmetry.space_group_name_H-M   'P 1'
#
loop_
_entity.id
_entity.type
_entity.pdbx_description
1 polymer ?
#
loop_
_entity_poly.entity_id
_entity_poly.type
_entity_poly.pdbx_seq_one_letter_code
_entity_poly.pdbx_strand_id
1 'polypeptide(L)'
;MPTLKNSPTKTLAKFDARVFMLELYRRLPFNNAAYRQLAQLLAQPEGGAIVQHCAVGKDRTGVGSAMVLLALGADEATVMEDYLLTETTLASYREHMLEQISSRLNDASVAQFAYVLSAREEFLATALGCIHEQYGSTNRWLEAEYGLGQSQLETLQALYLE
;
A
#
# COMPACT_ATOMS: atom_id res chain seq x y z
N MET A 1 -20.30 1.50 37.46
CA MET A 1 -20.34 1.58 35.98
C MET A 1 -20.23 3.05 35.57
N PRO A 2 -19.07 3.53 35.10
CA PRO A 2 -18.93 4.90 34.61
C PRO A 2 -19.32 4.98 33.13
N THR A 3 -20.20 5.93 32.81
CA THR A 3 -20.72 6.22 31.48
C THR A 3 -19.66 6.80 30.55
N LEU A 4 -19.44 6.16 29.41
CA LEU A 4 -18.68 6.68 28.26
C LEU A 4 -19.42 7.89 27.66
N LYS A 5 -19.03 9.11 28.05
CA LYS A 5 -19.39 10.36 27.38
C LYS A 5 -18.19 10.92 26.61
N ASN A 6 -17.70 10.17 25.63
CA ASN A 6 -16.79 10.73 24.63
C ASN A 6 -17.58 11.00 23.36
N SER A 7 -17.90 12.27 23.12
CA SER A 7 -18.48 12.71 21.85
C SER A 7 -17.44 12.51 20.73
N PRO A 8 -17.81 11.90 19.59
CA PRO A 8 -16.89 11.55 18.49
C PRO A 8 -16.10 12.74 17.94
N THR A 9 -16.60 13.96 18.15
CA THR A 9 -15.99 15.22 17.70
C THR A 9 -14.67 15.55 18.41
N LYS A 10 -14.46 15.13 19.67
CA LYS A 10 -13.22 15.43 20.42
C LYS A 10 -12.05 14.52 20.05
N THR A 11 -12.32 13.34 19.47
CA THR A 11 -11.28 12.37 19.07
C THR A 11 -10.66 12.73 17.72
N LEU A 12 -11.42 13.33 16.81
CA LEU A 12 -10.96 13.71 15.47
C LEU A 12 -10.04 14.94 15.46
N ALA A 13 -10.14 15.83 16.46
CA ALA A 13 -9.28 17.03 16.55
C ALA A 13 -7.80 16.73 16.83
N LYS A 14 -7.45 15.47 17.16
CA LYS A 14 -6.07 15.01 17.38
C LYS A 14 -5.59 14.04 16.28
N PHE A 15 -6.40 13.80 15.25
CA PHE A 15 -6.03 12.93 14.15
C PHE A 15 -5.06 13.66 13.23
N ASP A 16 -3.84 13.14 13.13
CA ASP A 16 -2.85 13.54 12.15
C ASP A 16 -2.81 12.49 11.04
N ALA A 17 -3.43 12.81 9.91
CA ALA A 17 -3.53 11.93 8.76
C ALA A 17 -2.16 11.54 8.21
N ARG A 18 -1.18 12.45 8.28
CA ARG A 18 0.17 12.18 7.82
C ARG A 18 0.84 11.14 8.70
N VAL A 19 0.88 11.36 10.01
CA VAL A 19 1.47 10.39 10.94
C VAL A 19 0.78 9.03 10.82
N PHE A 20 -0.55 9.02 10.72
CA PHE A 20 -1.33 7.80 10.54
C PHE A 20 -0.95 7.04 9.26
N MET A 21 -0.91 7.72 8.12
CA MET A 21 -0.62 7.08 6.83
C MET A 21 0.84 6.61 6.75
N LEU A 22 1.79 7.39 7.24
CA LEU A 22 3.19 6.97 7.26
C LEU A 22 3.38 5.73 8.14
N GLU A 23 2.75 5.68 9.32
CA GLU A 23 2.82 4.51 10.20
C GLU A 23 2.17 3.26 9.57
N LEU A 24 1.08 3.43 8.81
CA LEU A 24 0.52 2.36 8.01
C LEU A 24 1.54 1.82 7.01
N TYR A 25 2.18 2.69 6.22
CA TYR A 25 3.14 2.28 5.18
C TYR A 25 4.45 1.74 5.73
N ARG A 26 4.88 2.12 6.94
CA ARG A 26 6.00 1.46 7.63
C ARG A 26 5.72 0.00 7.92
N ARG A 27 4.47 -0.35 8.21
CA ARG A 27 4.09 -1.69 8.68
C ARG A 27 3.68 -2.61 7.54
N LEU A 28 3.11 -2.08 6.46
CA LEU A 28 2.57 -2.88 5.36
C LEU A 28 3.57 -3.90 4.80
N PRO A 29 4.86 -3.57 4.55
CA PRO A 29 5.81 -4.50 3.94
C PRO A 29 6.21 -5.69 4.80
N PHE A 30 5.92 -5.71 6.10
CA PHE A 30 6.49 -6.68 7.04
C PHE A 30 5.43 -7.53 7.71
N ASN A 31 5.73 -8.83 7.87
CA ASN A 31 4.86 -9.79 8.56
C ASN A 31 3.39 -9.78 8.07
N ASN A 32 3.15 -9.52 6.78
CA ASN A 32 1.81 -9.40 6.24
C ASN A 32 1.33 -10.73 5.66
N ALA A 33 0.27 -11.31 6.25
CA ALA A 33 -0.26 -12.60 5.84
C ALA A 33 -0.78 -12.60 4.39
N ALA A 34 -1.34 -11.50 3.91
CA ALA A 34 -1.81 -11.39 2.53
C ALA A 34 -0.63 -11.40 1.54
N TYR A 35 0.49 -10.78 1.89
CA TYR A 35 1.69 -10.78 1.05
C TYR A 35 2.42 -12.11 1.07
N ARG A 36 2.36 -12.85 2.19
CA ARG A 36 2.79 -14.26 2.20
C ARG A 36 1.96 -15.12 1.26
N GLN A 37 0.63 -14.95 1.25
CA GLN A 37 -0.23 -15.68 0.32
C GLN A 37 0.05 -15.27 -1.14
N LEU A 38 0.24 -13.98 -1.41
CA LEU A 38 0.64 -13.50 -2.73
C LEU A 38 1.96 -14.12 -3.18
N ALA A 39 2.99 -14.12 -2.32
CA ALA A 39 4.28 -14.75 -2.60
C ALA A 39 4.16 -16.24 -2.90
N GLN A 40 3.32 -16.97 -2.17
CA GLN A 40 3.09 -18.39 -2.42
C GLN A 40 2.48 -18.63 -3.80
N LEU A 41 1.52 -17.81 -4.21
CA LEU A 41 0.92 -17.87 -5.56
C LEU A 41 1.94 -17.52 -6.65
N LEU A 42 2.81 -16.55 -6.39
CA LEU A 42 3.89 -16.17 -7.32
C LEU A 42 4.97 -17.26 -7.41
N ALA A 43 5.31 -17.92 -6.30
CA ALA A 43 6.35 -18.95 -6.28
C ALA A 43 5.95 -20.24 -7.00
N GLN A 44 4.64 -20.48 -7.18
CA GLN A 44 4.10 -21.65 -7.88
C GLN A 44 2.99 -21.21 -8.84
N PRO A 45 3.33 -20.64 -10.01
CA PRO A 45 2.33 -20.17 -10.97
C PRO A 45 1.53 -21.35 -11.55
N GLU A 46 0.37 -21.64 -10.98
CA GLU A 46 -0.57 -22.63 -11.49
C GLU A 46 -1.42 -21.98 -12.60
N GLY A 47 -0.84 -21.80 -13.79
CA GLY A 47 -1.49 -21.32 -15.04
C GLY A 47 -2.78 -20.48 -14.87
N GLY A 48 -2.69 -19.16 -15.04
CA GLY A 48 -3.85 -18.27 -14.90
C GLY A 48 -3.43 -16.83 -14.59
N ALA A 49 -4.36 -16.04 -14.07
CA ALA A 49 -4.13 -14.66 -13.65
C ALA A 49 -4.41 -14.48 -12.15
N ILE A 50 -3.59 -13.66 -11.49
CA ILE A 50 -3.80 -13.28 -10.09
C ILE A 50 -4.48 -11.91 -10.05
N VAL A 51 -5.60 -11.80 -9.34
CA VAL A 51 -6.25 -10.53 -9.03
C VAL A 51 -6.11 -10.27 -7.53
N GLN A 52 -5.39 -9.20 -7.18
CA GLN A 52 -5.30 -8.71 -5.81
C GLN A 52 -6.11 -7.43 -5.63
N HIS A 53 -6.84 -7.33 -4.52
CA HIS A 53 -7.59 -6.12 -4.19
C HIS A 53 -7.62 -5.88 -2.68
N CYS A 54 -8.01 -4.67 -2.29
CA CYS A 54 -8.35 -4.34 -0.91
C CYS A 54 -9.74 -3.67 -0.88
N ALA A 55 -9.95 -2.72 0.03
CA ALA A 55 -11.23 -1.99 0.08
C ALA A 55 -11.39 -1.03 -1.11
N VAL A 56 -10.33 -0.26 -1.42
CA VAL A 56 -10.35 0.80 -2.44
C VAL A 56 -9.30 0.56 -3.54
N GLY A 57 -8.40 -0.41 -3.35
CA GLY A 57 -7.34 -0.71 -4.32
C GLY A 57 -6.09 0.16 -4.23
N LYS A 58 -5.92 0.95 -3.15
CA LYS A 58 -4.81 1.91 -3.00
C LYS A 58 -3.65 1.41 -2.13
N ASP A 59 -3.86 1.26 -0.82
CA ASP A 59 -2.72 1.13 0.11
C ASP A 59 -2.14 -0.29 0.15
N ARG A 60 -2.94 -1.24 0.61
CA ARG A 60 -2.54 -2.66 0.67
C ARG A 60 -2.32 -3.24 -0.71
N THR A 61 -3.16 -2.85 -1.67
CA THR A 61 -3.00 -3.25 -3.07
C THR A 61 -1.78 -2.60 -3.69
N GLY A 62 -1.52 -1.31 -3.49
CA GLY A 62 -0.34 -0.63 -4.04
C GLY A 62 0.98 -1.21 -3.54
N VAL A 63 1.12 -1.50 -2.24
CA VAL A 63 2.31 -2.18 -1.72
C VAL A 63 2.40 -3.63 -2.23
N GLY A 64 1.27 -4.31 -2.42
CA GLY A 64 1.24 -5.64 -3.04
C GLY A 64 1.61 -5.63 -4.53
N SER A 65 1.21 -4.61 -5.29
CA SER A 65 1.64 -4.41 -6.68
C SER A 65 3.12 -4.08 -6.77
N ALA A 66 3.61 -3.21 -5.87
CA ALA A 66 5.04 -2.91 -5.76
C ALA A 66 5.87 -4.17 -5.49
N MET A 67 5.41 -5.05 -4.59
CA MET A 67 6.05 -6.35 -4.34
C MET A 67 6.17 -7.20 -5.61
N VAL A 68 5.12 -7.27 -6.42
CA VAL A 68 5.10 -8.04 -7.69
C VAL A 68 6.07 -7.44 -8.71
N LEU A 69 6.01 -6.12 -8.91
CA LEU A 69 6.88 -5.42 -9.86
C LEU A 69 8.36 -5.54 -9.49
N LEU A 70 8.69 -5.41 -8.20
CA LEU A 70 10.04 -5.63 -7.69
C LEU A 70 10.50 -7.08 -7.90
N ALA A 71 9.60 -8.07 -7.71
CA ALA A 71 9.93 -9.47 -7.97
C ALA A 71 10.18 -9.73 -9.47
N LEU A 72 9.50 -9.00 -10.36
CA LEU A 72 9.76 -8.99 -11.80
C LEU A 72 11.01 -8.19 -12.20
N GLY A 73 11.71 -7.58 -11.24
CA GLY A 73 12.95 -6.85 -11.50
C GLY A 73 12.77 -5.42 -11.98
N ALA A 74 11.56 -4.85 -11.88
CA ALA A 74 11.35 -3.42 -12.14
C ALA A 74 12.15 -2.56 -11.14
N ASP A 75 12.66 -1.42 -11.60
CA ASP A 75 13.30 -0.45 -10.70
C ASP A 75 12.26 0.32 -9.85
N GLU A 76 12.73 0.92 -8.77
CA GLU A 76 11.85 1.62 -7.82
C GLU A 76 11.16 2.85 -8.43
N ALA A 77 11.77 3.45 -9.46
CA ALA A 77 11.15 4.55 -10.19
C ALA A 77 9.91 4.07 -10.96
N THR A 78 10.03 2.95 -11.66
CA THR A 78 8.92 2.28 -12.36
C THR A 78 7.82 1.87 -11.39
N VAL A 79 8.20 1.29 -10.26
CA VAL A 79 7.26 0.89 -9.20
C VAL A 79 6.51 2.10 -8.62
N MET A 80 7.20 3.22 -8.42
CA MET A 80 6.59 4.46 -7.95
C MET A 80 5.63 5.06 -8.99
N GLU A 81 6.01 5.03 -10.26
CA GLU A 81 5.15 5.51 -11.35
C GLU A 81 3.83 4.74 -11.40
N ASP A 82 3.88 3.40 -11.39
CA ASP A 82 2.69 2.54 -11.34
C ASP A 82 1.80 2.86 -10.12
N TYR A 83 2.39 2.97 -8.94
CA TYR A 83 1.65 3.32 -7.72
C TYR A 83 0.94 4.67 -7.84
N LEU A 84 1.61 5.69 -8.39
CA LEU A 84 1.05 7.04 -8.53
C LEU A 84 -0.07 7.13 -9.58
N LEU A 85 -0.18 6.19 -10.52
CA LEU A 85 -1.36 6.10 -11.39
C LEU A 85 -2.65 5.95 -10.58
N THR A 86 -2.58 5.35 -9.38
CA THR A 86 -3.71 5.24 -8.44
C THR A 86 -4.29 6.61 -8.07
N GLU A 87 -3.48 7.66 -7.97
CA GLU A 87 -3.97 9.01 -7.66
C GLU A 87 -4.85 9.56 -8.79
N THR A 88 -4.51 9.24 -10.03
CA THR A 88 -5.28 9.66 -11.19
C THR A 88 -6.52 8.79 -11.39
N THR A 89 -6.37 7.47 -11.32
CA THR A 89 -7.45 6.51 -11.63
C THR A 89 -8.55 6.50 -10.57
N LEU A 90 -8.24 6.84 -9.31
CA LEU A 90 -9.22 6.94 -8.23
C LEU A 90 -9.74 8.36 -7.99
N ALA A 91 -9.35 9.36 -8.79
CA ALA A 91 -9.71 10.76 -8.57
C ALA A 91 -11.22 10.97 -8.38
N SER A 92 -12.05 10.50 -9.32
CA SER A 92 -13.51 10.64 -9.25
C SER A 92 -14.12 9.91 -8.05
N TYR A 93 -13.56 8.76 -7.66
CA TYR A 93 -14.00 8.04 -6.47
C TYR A 93 -13.68 8.82 -5.19
N ARG A 94 -12.48 9.41 -5.09
CA ARG A 94 -12.10 10.26 -3.96
C ARG A 94 -12.99 11.50 -3.87
N GLU A 95 -13.23 12.17 -4.99
CA GLU A 95 -14.10 13.35 -5.07
C GLU A 95 -15.49 13.02 -4.53
N HIS A 96 -16.09 11.91 -5.01
CA HIS A 96 -17.39 11.46 -4.52
C HIS A 96 -17.41 11.18 -3.02
N MET A 97 -16.37 10.52 -2.49
CA MET A 97 -16.27 10.26 -1.06
C MET A 97 -16.12 11.55 -0.23
N LEU A 98 -15.37 12.53 -0.73
CA LEU A 98 -15.19 13.83 -0.07
C LEU A 98 -16.49 14.65 -0.07
N GLU A 99 -17.24 14.65 -1.17
CA GLU A 99 -18.56 15.30 -1.25
C GLU A 99 -19.55 14.72 -0.23
N GLN A 100 -19.56 13.40 -0.03
CA GLN A 100 -20.46 12.76 0.91
C GLN A 100 -20.18 13.14 2.38
N ILE A 101 -18.93 13.44 2.72
CA ILE A 101 -18.52 13.76 4.10
C ILE A 101 -18.42 15.26 4.37
N SER A 102 -18.29 16.10 3.33
CA SER A 102 -18.07 17.55 3.48
C SER A 102 -19.20 18.24 4.24
N SER A 103 -20.46 17.84 4.00
CA SER A 103 -21.64 18.39 4.71
C SER A 103 -21.66 18.10 6.22
N ARG A 104 -20.81 17.18 6.70
CA ARG A 104 -20.78 16.72 8.10
C ARG A 104 -19.53 17.17 8.85
N LEU A 105 -18.57 17.79 8.17
CA LEU A 105 -17.23 18.05 8.67
C LEU A 105 -16.81 19.51 8.41
N ASN A 106 -15.86 20.01 9.18
CA ASN A 106 -15.20 21.28 8.86
C ASN A 106 -14.06 21.08 7.86
N ASP A 107 -13.63 22.17 7.22
CA ASP A 107 -12.59 22.16 6.17
C ASP A 107 -11.30 21.47 6.61
N ALA A 108 -10.87 21.69 7.85
CA ALA A 108 -9.67 21.05 8.41
C ALA A 108 -9.82 19.52 8.44
N SER A 109 -10.98 19.02 8.86
CA SER A 109 -11.26 17.58 8.90
C SER A 109 -11.38 17.00 7.48
N VAL A 110 -12.02 17.73 6.56
CA VAL A 110 -12.10 17.34 5.13
C VAL A 110 -10.69 17.22 4.53
N ALA A 111 -9.79 18.16 4.83
CA ALA A 111 -8.39 18.09 4.36
C ALA A 111 -7.63 16.86 4.90
N GLN A 112 -7.84 16.48 6.17
CA GLN A 112 -7.27 15.26 6.74
C GLN A 112 -7.79 14.01 6.01
N PHE A 113 -9.09 13.94 5.71
CA PHE A 113 -9.66 12.84 4.94
C PHE A 113 -9.15 12.81 3.49
N ALA A 114 -9.06 13.95 2.82
CA ALA A 114 -8.51 14.04 1.47
C ALA A 114 -7.08 13.50 1.40
N TYR A 115 -6.26 13.80 2.42
CA TYR A 115 -4.92 13.26 2.56
C TYR A 115 -4.91 11.73 2.71
N VAL A 116 -5.77 11.16 3.57
CA VAL A 116 -5.90 9.69 3.74
C VAL A 116 -6.32 9.01 2.43
N LEU A 117 -7.23 9.63 1.68
CA LEU A 117 -7.77 9.06 0.44
C LEU A 117 -6.80 9.15 -0.74
N SER A 118 -5.88 10.11 -0.75
CA SER A 118 -4.90 10.27 -1.84
C SER A 118 -3.86 9.15 -1.89
N ALA A 119 -3.30 8.88 -3.06
CA ALA A 119 -2.03 8.16 -3.23
C ALA A 119 -0.92 9.20 -3.36
N ARG A 120 0.16 9.04 -2.60
CA ARG A 120 1.24 10.03 -2.51
C ARG A 120 2.59 9.33 -2.52
N GLU A 121 3.55 9.94 -3.19
CA GLU A 121 4.92 9.44 -3.26
C GLU A 121 5.50 9.14 -1.86
N GLU A 122 5.27 10.03 -0.89
CA GLU A 122 5.76 9.87 0.48
C GLU A 122 5.27 8.58 1.16
N PHE A 123 4.14 8.03 0.74
CA PHE A 123 3.60 6.79 1.30
C PHE A 123 4.42 5.59 0.83
N LEU A 124 4.51 5.37 -0.49
CA LEU A 124 5.28 4.24 -1.00
C LEU A 124 6.78 4.40 -0.71
N ALA A 125 7.31 5.64 -0.78
CA ALA A 125 8.69 5.93 -0.41
C ALA A 125 8.98 5.57 1.05
N THR A 126 8.01 5.74 1.97
CA THR A 126 8.17 5.29 3.36
C THR A 126 8.25 3.78 3.47
N ALA A 127 7.43 3.04 2.72
CA ALA A 127 7.50 1.58 2.68
C ALA A 127 8.84 1.08 2.12
N LEU A 128 9.28 1.62 0.98
CA LEU A 128 10.58 1.30 0.37
C LEU A 128 11.75 1.67 1.27
N GLY A 129 11.70 2.84 1.91
CA GLY A 129 12.69 3.30 2.88
C GLY A 129 12.86 2.30 4.03
N CYS A 130 11.76 1.85 4.64
CA CYS A 130 11.83 0.84 5.70
C CYS A 130 12.35 -0.51 5.21
N ILE A 131 12.02 -0.92 3.97
CA ILE A 131 12.57 -2.13 3.36
C ILE A 131 14.10 -2.03 3.26
N HIS A 132 14.63 -0.90 2.79
CA HIS A 132 16.08 -0.66 2.72
C HIS A 132 16.72 -0.56 4.10
N GLU A 133 16.11 0.11 5.05
CA GLU A 133 16.65 0.21 6.41
C GLU A 133 16.80 -1.16 7.08
N GLN A 134 15.84 -2.06 6.87
CA GLN A 134 15.81 -3.36 7.55
C GLN A 134 16.56 -4.46 6.78
N TYR A 135 16.49 -4.49 5.45
CA TYR A 135 17.07 -5.57 4.62
C TYR A 135 18.19 -5.06 3.71
N GLY A 136 18.31 -3.75 3.48
CA GLY A 136 19.31 -3.11 2.62
C GLY A 136 19.13 -3.33 1.11
N SER A 137 18.14 -4.12 0.69
CA SER A 137 17.64 -4.18 -0.68
C SER A 137 16.27 -4.85 -0.73
N THR A 138 15.50 -4.55 -1.77
CA THR A 138 14.19 -5.17 -2.04
C THR A 138 14.30 -6.67 -2.27
N ASN A 139 15.33 -7.15 -2.98
CA ASN A 139 15.55 -8.60 -3.18
C ASN A 139 15.78 -9.34 -1.85
N ARG A 140 16.58 -8.78 -0.94
CA ARG A 140 16.80 -9.41 0.39
C ARG A 140 15.53 -9.39 1.23
N TRP A 141 14.69 -8.38 1.08
CA TRP A 141 13.37 -8.34 1.71
C TRP A 141 12.42 -9.40 1.14
N LEU A 142 12.29 -9.51 -0.19
CA LEU A 142 11.48 -10.53 -0.85
C LEU A 142 11.86 -11.95 -0.43
N GLU A 143 13.16 -12.24 -0.36
CA GLU A 143 13.68 -13.53 0.06
C GLU A 143 13.44 -13.78 1.55
N ALA A 144 13.85 -12.85 2.43
CA ALA A 144 13.83 -13.08 3.87
C ALA A 144 12.42 -13.01 4.48
N GLU A 145 11.54 -12.12 4.02
CA GLU A 145 10.17 -12.01 4.54
C GLU A 145 9.17 -12.94 3.86
N TYR A 146 9.36 -13.19 2.56
CA TYR A 146 8.34 -13.82 1.73
C TYR A 146 8.81 -15.07 0.98
N GLY A 147 10.08 -15.47 1.12
CA GLY A 147 10.62 -16.69 0.50
C GLY A 147 10.76 -16.60 -1.02
N LEU A 148 10.71 -15.40 -1.60
CA LEU A 148 10.93 -15.17 -3.03
C LEU A 148 12.42 -14.95 -3.28
N GLY A 149 13.18 -16.04 -3.28
CA GLY A 149 14.61 -16.05 -3.59
C GLY A 149 14.89 -16.05 -5.08
N GLN A 150 16.17 -16.02 -5.44
CA GLN A 150 16.64 -15.87 -6.83
C GLN A 150 15.95 -16.81 -7.83
N SER A 151 15.79 -18.09 -7.50
CA SER A 151 15.14 -19.06 -8.38
C SER A 151 13.67 -18.75 -8.67
N GLN A 152 12.93 -18.22 -7.68
CA GLN A 152 11.53 -17.81 -7.86
C GLN A 152 11.46 -16.55 -8.73
N LEU A 153 12.36 -15.59 -8.50
CA LEU A 153 12.43 -14.36 -9.29
C LEU A 153 12.73 -14.66 -10.76
N GLU A 154 13.73 -15.51 -11.04
CA GLU A 154 14.07 -15.93 -12.40
C GLU A 154 12.90 -16.64 -13.10
N THR A 155 12.18 -17.50 -12.38
CA THR A 155 11.00 -18.19 -12.90
C THR A 155 9.88 -17.20 -13.26
N LEU A 156 9.61 -16.23 -12.38
CA LEU A 156 8.60 -15.19 -12.61
C LEU A 156 8.97 -14.32 -13.82
N GLN A 157 10.22 -13.88 -13.90
CA GLN A 157 10.71 -13.05 -14.99
C GLN A 157 10.61 -13.78 -16.34
N ALA A 158 11.00 -15.06 -16.38
CA ALA A 158 10.89 -15.87 -17.60
C ALA A 158 9.44 -16.11 -18.06
N LEU A 159 8.47 -16.02 -17.15
CA LEU A 159 7.05 -16.22 -17.48
C LEU A 159 6.34 -14.94 -17.93
N TYR A 160 6.72 -13.79 -17.38
CA TYR A 160 5.94 -12.55 -17.51
C TYR A 160 6.64 -11.42 -18.28
N LEU A 161 7.93 -11.58 -18.62
CA LEU A 161 8.68 -10.60 -19.41
C LEU A 161 8.95 -11.11 -20.84
N GLU A 162 9.14 -10.18 -21.78
CA GLU A 162 9.46 -10.42 -23.19
C GLU A 162 10.97 -10.41 -23.48
#